data_AF-A0A517MQF6-F1
#
_entry.id   AF-A0A517MQF6-F1
#
_cell.length_a   1.000
_cell.length_b   1.000
_cell.length_c   1.000
_cell.angle_alpha   90.00
_cell.angle_beta   90.00
_cell.angle_gamma   90.00
#
_symmetry.space_group_name_H-M   'P 1'
#
loop_
_entity.id
_entity.type
_entity.pdbx_description
1 polymer ?
#
loop_
_entity_poly.entity_id
_entity_poly.type
_entity_poly.pdbx_seq_one_letter_code
_entity_poly.pdbx_strand_id
1 'polypeptide(L)' 'MALSRKQLDTLLGMLSLTRPDEIACDECTEKLSQFAENSLAGKTVPEGLEAVEHHLAICTECCEEFEALMHVLRDSQ' A
#
# COMPACT_ATOMS: atom_id res chain seq x y z
N MET A 1 10.99 -5.77 31.00
CA MET A 1 10.97 -6.77 29.91
C MET A 1 12.00 -6.36 28.87
N ALA A 2 12.86 -7.27 28.41
CA ALA A 2 13.83 -6.99 27.35
C ALA A 2 13.34 -7.63 26.04
N LEU A 3 13.43 -6.89 24.93
CA LEU A 3 13.11 -7.40 23.60
C LEU A 3 14.26 -8.29 23.11
N SER A 4 13.92 -9.37 22.40
CA SER A 4 14.92 -10.20 21.70
C SER A 4 15.52 -9.45 20.51
N ARG A 5 16.70 -9.90 20.04
CA ARG A 5 17.36 -9.32 18.86
C ARG A 5 16.45 -9.33 17.62
N LYS A 6 15.75 -10.43 17.39
CA LYS A 6 14.79 -10.55 16.28
C LYS A 6 13.67 -9.51 16.38
N GLN A 7 13.12 -9.29 17.57
CA GLN A 7 12.07 -8.28 17.77
C GLN A 7 12.60 -6.86 17.55
N LEU A 8 13.84 -6.58 17.95
CA LEU A 8 14.50 -5.29 17.68
C LEU A 8 14.72 -5.08 16.18
N ASP A 9 15.23 -6.08 15.46
CA ASP A 9 15.47 -5.97 14.02
C ASP A 9 14.15 -5.76 13.25
N THR A 10 13.07 -6.46 13.65
CA THR A 10 11.72 -6.23 13.09
C THR A 10 11.24 -4.80 13.35
N LEU A 11 11.38 -4.31 14.59
CA LEU A 11 10.90 -2.98 14.97
C LEU A 11 11.68 -1.87 14.25
N LEU A 12 13.01 -2.03 14.09
CA LEU A 12 13.83 -1.13 13.27
C LEU A 12 13.43 -1.17 11.79
N GLY A 13 13.08 -2.35 11.27
CA GLY A 13 12.55 -2.49 9.91
C GLY A 13 11.25 -1.71 9.71
N MET A 14 10.30 -1.83 10.64
CA MET A 14 9.04 -1.09 10.59
C MET A 14 9.26 0.42 10.69
N LEU A 15 10.16 0.88 11.56
CA LEU A 15 10.51 2.31 11.64
C LEU A 15 11.14 2.83 10.33
N SER A 16 11.93 2.01 9.66
CA SER A 16 12.57 2.38 8.38
C SER A 16 11.57 2.50 7.23
N LEU A 17 10.37 1.95 7.39
CA LEU A 17 9.29 2.09 6.42
C LEU A 17 8.50 3.37 6.62
N THR A 18 8.63 4.07 7.76
CA THR A 18 7.89 5.31 8.00
C THR A 18 8.33 6.44 7.06
N ARG A 19 7.40 7.32 6.69
CA ARG A 19 7.64 8.47 5.79
C ARG A 19 6.98 9.74 6.34
N PRO A 20 7.49 10.93 5.96
CA PRO A 20 6.86 12.20 6.32
C PRO A 20 5.41 12.31 5.80
N ASP A 21 5.17 11.75 4.62
CA ASP A 21 3.90 11.83 3.91
C ASP A 21 3.24 10.43 3.88
N GLU A 22 2.71 10.03 5.03
CA GLU A 22 1.90 8.83 5.19
C GLU A 22 0.41 9.16 5.03
N ILE A 23 -0.33 8.22 4.43
CA ILE A 23 -1.79 8.30 4.32
C ILE A 23 -2.44 7.26 5.22
N ALA A 24 -3.62 7.58 5.74
CA ALA A 24 -4.46 6.63 6.47
C ALA A 24 -5.15 5.64 5.51
N CYS A 25 -5.70 4.55 6.04
CA CYS A 25 -6.45 3.57 5.25
C CYS A 25 -7.61 4.24 4.49
N ASP A 26 -8.36 5.14 5.13
CA ASP A 26 -9.49 5.84 4.51
C ASP A 26 -9.05 6.65 3.27
N GLU A 27 -7.94 7.38 3.38
CA GLU A 27 -7.37 8.17 2.28
C GLU A 27 -6.81 7.27 1.17
N CYS A 28 -6.29 6.09 1.52
CA CYS A 28 -5.86 5.08 0.57
C CYS A 28 -7.06 4.58 -0.25
N THR A 29 -8.16 4.20 0.40
CA THR A 29 -9.37 3.68 -0.25
C THR A 29 -10.01 4.72 -1.18
N GLU A 30 -10.00 6.01 -0.83
CA GLU A 30 -10.49 7.10 -1.71
C GLU A 30 -9.72 7.17 -3.04
N LYS A 31 -8.41 6.90 -3.01
CA LYS A 31 -7.52 6.96 -4.19
C LYS A 31 -7.30 5.60 -4.85
N LEU A 32 -7.77 4.52 -4.22
CA LEU A 32 -7.49 3.14 -4.61
C LEU A 32 -8.03 2.80 -6.01
N SER A 33 -9.23 3.29 -6.33
CA SER A 33 -9.85 3.10 -7.65
C SER A 33 -9.00 3.71 -8.77
N GLN A 34 -8.53 4.96 -8.58
CA GLN A 34 -7.67 5.65 -9.54
C GLN A 34 -6.32 4.93 -9.69
N PHE A 35 -5.76 4.42 -8.58
CA PHE A 35 -4.54 3.64 -8.60
C PHE A 35 -4.70 2.32 -9.35
N ALA A 36 -5.81 1.61 -9.16
CA ALA A 36 -6.13 0.35 -9.83
C ALA A 36 -6.30 0.53 -11.35
N GLU A 37 -7.01 1.56 -11.79
CA GLU A 37 -7.16 1.87 -13.22
C GLU A 37 -5.81 2.20 -13.89
N ASN A 38 -4.98 3.00 -13.22
CA ASN A 38 -3.64 3.33 -13.73
C ASN A 38 -2.74 2.08 -13.79
N SER A 39 -2.80 1.23 -12.77
CA SER A 39 -2.07 -0.04 -12.71
C SER A 39 -2.53 -1.01 -13.81
N LEU A 40 -3.84 -1.09 -14.06
CA LEU A 40 -4.42 -1.92 -15.11
C LEU A 40 -4.02 -1.43 -16.51
N ALA A 41 -3.95 -0.12 -16.71
CA ALA A 41 -3.49 0.49 -17.95
C ALA A 41 -1.96 0.40 -18.17
N GLY A 42 -1.21 -0.18 -17.22
CA GLY A 42 0.25 -0.27 -17.28
C GLY A 42 0.95 1.09 -17.25
N LYS A 43 0.29 2.12 -16.70
CA LYS A 43 0.86 3.46 -16.57
C LYS A 43 1.80 3.50 -15.37
N THR A 44 2.84 4.32 -15.46
CA THR A 44 3.69 4.65 -14.31
C THR A 44 2.85 5.28 -13.21
N VAL A 45 3.08 4.87 -11.96
CA VAL A 45 2.42 5.46 -10.79
C VAL A 45 2.75 6.96 -10.77
N PRO A 46 1.75 7.85 -10.86
CA PRO A 46 1.99 9.29 -10.75
C PRO A 46 2.44 9.63 -9.33
N GLU A 47 3.26 10.68 -9.17
CA GLU A 47 3.81 11.13 -7.88
C GLU A 47 2.73 11.24 -6.78
N GLY A 48 1.51 11.67 -7.14
CA GLY A 48 0.38 11.78 -6.21
C GLY A 48 -0.21 10.47 -5.68
N LEU A 49 0.22 9.32 -6.22
CA LEU A 49 -0.21 7.96 -5.83
C LEU A 49 0.93 7.13 -5.22
N GLU A 50 2.15 7.67 -5.11
CA GLU A 50 3.27 6.98 -4.44
C GLU A 50 2.96 6.66 -2.97
N ALA A 51 2.20 7.53 -2.29
CA ALA A 51 1.74 7.28 -0.92
C ALA A 51 0.78 6.09 -0.83
N VAL A 52 -0.03 5.86 -1.87
CA VAL A 52 -0.93 4.70 -1.96
C VAL A 52 -0.11 3.43 -2.17
N GLU A 53 0.83 3.43 -3.13
CA GLU A 53 1.73 2.30 -3.35
C GLU A 53 2.51 1.92 -2.08
N HIS A 54 3.02 2.93 -1.38
CA HIS A 54 3.72 2.73 -0.12
C HIS A 54 2.81 2.15 0.97
N HIS A 55 1.59 2.68 1.12
CA HIS A 55 0.62 2.18 2.09
C HIS A 55 0.25 0.71 1.81
N LEU A 56 0.04 0.35 0.55
CA LEU A 56 -0.23 -1.05 0.14
C LEU A 56 0.93 -2.00 0.45
N ALA A 57 2.17 -1.51 0.45
CA ALA A 57 3.34 -2.32 0.82
C ALA A 57 3.44 -2.59 2.34
N ILE A 58 2.73 -1.83 3.17
CA ILE A 58 2.77 -1.93 4.64
C ILE A 58 1.47 -2.54 5.20
N CYS A 59 0.33 -2.10 4.69
CA CYS A 59 -0.99 -2.46 5.18
C CYS A 59 -1.53 -3.66 4.41
N THR A 60 -1.58 -4.82 5.07
CA THR A 60 -2.11 -6.05 4.47
C THR A 60 -3.57 -5.92 4.05
N GLU A 61 -4.40 -5.24 4.85
CA GLU A 61 -5.83 -5.07 4.56
C GLU A 61 -6.06 -4.30 3.26
N CYS A 62 -5.45 -3.12 3.11
CA CYS A 62 -5.58 -2.35 1.87
C CYS A 62 -4.98 -3.07 0.65
N CYS A 63 -3.93 -3.88 0.86
CA CYS A 63 -3.37 -4.72 -0.21
C CYS A 63 -4.36 -5.79 -0.67
N GLU A 64 -5.02 -6.49 0.25
CA GLU A 64 -6.05 -7.48 -0.08
C GLU A 64 -7.24 -6.84 -0.82
N GLU A 65 -7.68 -5.67 -0.38
CA GLU A 65 -8.73 -4.90 -1.08
C GLU A 65 -8.33 -4.51 -2.50
N PHE A 66 -7.08 -4.06 -2.69
CA PHE A 66 -6.52 -3.76 -4.01
C PHE A 66 -6.50 -4.97 -4.92
N GLU A 67 -6.01 -6.12 -4.43
CA GLU A 67 -5.95 -7.35 -5.19
C GLU A 67 -7.34 -7.85 -5.60
N ALA A 68 -8.31 -7.77 -4.68
CA ALA A 68 -9.70 -8.10 -4.96
C ALA A 68 -10.30 -7.19 -6.05
N LEU A 69 -10.06 -5.87 -5.95
CA LEU A 69 -10.49 -4.90 -6.97
C LEU A 69 -9.84 -5.21 -8.32
N MET A 70 -8.54 -5.46 -8.36
CA MET A 70 -7.81 -5.80 -9.58
C MET A 70 -8.30 -7.10 -10.21
N HIS A 71 -8.69 -8.09 -9.41
CA HIS A 71 -9.27 -9.32 -9.92
C HIS A 71 -10.59 -9.05 -10.66
N VAL A 72 -11.50 -8.30 -10.05
CA VAL A 72 -12.78 -7.93 -10.68
C VAL A 72 -12.57 -7.10 -11.94
N LEU A 73 -11.66 -6.12 -11.91
CA LEU A 73 -11.37 -5.26 -13.07
C LEU A 73 -10.78 -6.02 -14.26
N ARG A 74 -9.97 -7.05 -14.00
CA ARG A 74 -9.40 -7.92 -15.05
C ARG A 74 -10.44 -8.87 -15.63
N ASP A 75 -11.34 -9.38 -14.80
CA ASP A 75 -12.41 -10.29 -15.22
C ASP A 75 -13.54 -9.55 -15.98
N SER A 76 -13.61 -8.22 -15.84
CA SER A 76 -14.62 -7.37 -16.49
C SER A 76 -14.22 -6.87 -17.90
N GLN A 77 -13.05 -7.27 -18.43
CA GLN A 77 -12.60 -6.96 -19.80
C GLN A 77 -12.99 -8.05 -20.79
#